data_AF-A0AAJ5ZS57-F1
#
_entry.id   AF-A0AAJ5ZS57-F1
#
_cell.length_a   1.000
_cell.length_b   1.000
_cell.length_c   1.000
_cell.angle_alpha   90.00
_cell.angle_beta   90.00
_cell.angle_gamma   90.00
#
_symmetry.space_group_name_H-M   'P 1'
#
loop_
_entity.id
_entity.type
_entity.pdbx_description
1 polymer ?
#
loop_
_entity_poly.entity_id
_entity_poly.type
_entity_poly.pdbx_seq_one_letter_code
_entity_poly.pdbx_strand_id
1 'polypeptide(L)'
;MSEHAIEFLRGWIGEKVQCQHSPLRIEKQAETLAKECCAKAAEEGILLEDIQEEVGDIQELIASRLEEVAEENAHETKSDKPSE
;
A
#
# COMPACT_ATOMS: atom_id res chain seq x y z
N MET A 1 10.00 -16.87 -9.97
CA MET A 1 8.61 -16.87 -9.48
C MET A 1 8.67 -17.12 -7.98
N SER A 2 8.82 -16.05 -7.21
CA SER A 2 8.80 -16.11 -5.76
C SER A 2 7.44 -15.60 -5.29
N GLU A 3 6.43 -16.48 -5.30
CA GLU A 3 5.04 -16.14 -4.89
C GLU A 3 4.98 -15.45 -3.51
N HIS A 4 5.94 -15.77 -2.63
CA HIS A 4 6.14 -15.12 -1.34
C HIS A 4 6.34 -13.59 -1.41
N ALA A 5 7.01 -13.08 -2.44
CA ALA A 5 7.32 -11.66 -2.59
C ALA A 5 6.05 -10.84 -2.82
N ILE A 6 5.18 -11.31 -3.73
CA ILE A 6 3.89 -10.68 -4.02
C ILE A 6 2.94 -10.80 -2.83
N GLU A 7 2.85 -11.98 -2.20
CA GLU A 7 1.93 -12.19 -1.07
C GLU A 7 2.30 -11.31 0.13
N PHE A 8 3.60 -11.25 0.46
CA PHE A 8 4.12 -10.34 1.47
C PHE A 8 3.76 -8.89 1.15
N LEU A 9 4.05 -8.44 -0.08
CA LEU A 9 3.82 -7.06 -0.48
C LEU A 9 2.34 -6.69 -0.41
N ARG A 10 1.44 -7.54 -0.95
CA ARG A 10 -0.01 -7.27 -0.93
C ARG A 10 -0.55 -7.23 0.48
N GLY A 11 -0.08 -8.12 1.37
CA GLY A 11 -0.44 -8.10 2.78
C GLY A 11 0.07 -6.85 3.49
N TRP A 12 1.34 -6.50 3.29
CA TRP A 12 1.99 -5.35 3.90
C TRP A 12 1.35 -4.03 3.49
N ILE A 13 1.12 -3.84 2.19
CA ILE A 13 0.46 -2.65 1.65
C ILE A 13 -0.97 -2.58 2.15
N GLY A 14 -1.74 -3.67 2.09
CA GLY A 14 -3.10 -3.71 2.60
C GLY A 14 -3.19 -3.26 4.07
N GLU A 15 -2.30 -3.75 4.92
CA GLU A 15 -2.27 -3.40 6.34
C GLU A 15 -1.81 -1.96 6.60
N LYS A 16 -0.72 -1.52 5.95
CA LYS A 16 -0.13 -0.19 6.19
C LYS A 16 -0.92 0.95 5.58
N VAL A 17 -1.52 0.74 4.41
CA VAL A 17 -2.32 1.75 3.70
C VAL A 17 -3.63 2.02 4.45
N GLN A 18 -4.30 0.99 4.98
CA GLN A 18 -5.51 1.15 5.76
C GLN A 18 -5.30 1.96 7.06
N CYS A 19 -4.09 1.94 7.63
CA CYS A 19 -3.79 2.68 8.85
C CYS A 19 -3.56 4.19 8.61
N GLN A 20 -3.34 4.61 7.35
CA GLN A 20 -2.94 5.97 6.97
C GLN A 20 -4.15 6.77 6.43
N HIS A 21 -4.98 7.33 7.31
CA HIS A 21 -6.18 8.11 6.95
C HIS A 21 -5.91 9.54 6.42
N SER A 22 -4.67 9.90 6.06
CA SER A 22 -4.32 11.28 5.68
C SER A 22 -4.06 11.41 4.18
N PRO A 23 -5.04 11.88 3.38
CA PRO A 23 -4.93 11.96 1.92
C PRO A 23 -4.01 13.09 1.41
N LEU A 24 -3.53 13.98 2.29
CA LEU A 24 -2.80 15.19 1.89
C LEU A 24 -1.33 14.95 1.53
N ARG A 25 -0.77 13.75 1.74
CA ARG A 25 0.67 13.45 1.55
C ARG A 25 0.94 12.05 1.00
N ILE A 26 0.10 11.59 0.07
CA ILE A 26 0.18 10.23 -0.51
C ILE A 26 1.60 9.93 -1.01
N GLU A 27 2.18 10.77 -1.87
CA GLU A 27 3.53 10.53 -2.42
C GLU A 27 4.60 10.36 -1.33
N LYS A 28 4.57 11.21 -0.30
CA LYS A 28 5.54 11.17 0.79
C LYS A 28 5.34 9.95 1.70
N GLN A 29 4.09 9.53 1.88
CA GLN A 29 3.75 8.30 2.59
C GLN A 29 4.20 7.08 1.79
N ALA A 30 3.95 7.06 0.48
CA ALA A 30 4.37 6.00 -0.41
C ALA A 30 5.89 5.83 -0.39
N GLU A 31 6.68 6.90 -0.47
CA GLU A 31 8.15 6.84 -0.36
C GLU A 31 8.60 6.23 0.98
N THR A 32 7.97 6.64 2.09
CA THR A 32 8.31 6.15 3.43
C THR A 32 7.95 4.68 3.59
N LEU A 33 6.75 4.29 3.17
CA LEU A 33 6.25 2.92 3.24
C LEU A 33 7.02 1.99 2.29
N ALA A 34 7.44 2.46 1.12
CA ALA A 34 8.29 1.70 0.22
C ALA A 34 9.61 1.36 0.91
N LYS A 35 10.28 2.33 1.54
CA LYS A 35 11.52 2.09 2.31
C LYS A 35 11.31 1.09 3.45
N GLU A 36 10.23 1.23 4.22
CA GLU A 36 9.87 0.27 5.27
C GLU A 36 9.60 -1.12 4.70
N CYS A 37 8.87 -1.20 3.58
CA CYS A 37 8.56 -2.45 2.91
C CYS A 37 9.82 -3.16 2.45
N CYS A 38 10.78 -2.44 1.84
CA CYS A 38 12.06 -3.00 1.43
C CYS A 38 12.86 -3.55 2.62
N ALA A 39 12.89 -2.80 3.73
CA ALA A 39 13.57 -3.25 4.94
C ALA A 39 12.92 -4.52 5.50
N LYS A 40 11.58 -4.53 5.56
CA LYS A 40 10.80 -5.65 6.08
C LYS A 40 10.89 -6.89 5.20
N ALA A 41 10.84 -6.72 3.89
CA ALA A 41 11.09 -7.77 2.91
C ALA A 41 12.46 -8.41 3.13
N ALA A 42 13.51 -7.61 3.32
CA ALA A 42 14.84 -8.12 3.61
C ALA A 42 14.92 -8.88 4.95
N GLU A 43 14.18 -8.45 5.99
CA GLU A 43 14.05 -9.20 7.25
C GLU A 43 13.41 -10.58 7.05
N GLU A 44 12.41 -10.68 6.18
CA GLU A 44 11.73 -11.93 5.81
C GLU A 44 12.56 -12.81 4.85
N GLY A 45 13.73 -12.32 4.41
CA GLY A 45 14.58 -13.00 3.43
C GLY A 45 14.13 -12.85 1.98
N ILE A 46 13.26 -11.87 1.70
CA ILE A 46 12.77 -11.54 0.36
C ILE A 46 13.71 -10.50 -0.27
N LEU A 47 14.21 -10.80 -1.47
CA LEU A 47 15.05 -9.89 -2.22
C LEU A 47 14.21 -8.77 -2.84
N LEU A 48 14.72 -7.54 -2.78
CA LEU A 48 14.08 -6.40 -3.43
C LEU A 48 13.91 -6.65 -4.93
N GLU A 49 14.91 -7.26 -5.56
CA GLU A 49 14.92 -7.58 -6.99
C GLU A 49 13.75 -8.52 -7.36
N ASP A 50 13.44 -9.51 -6.52
CA ASP A 50 12.29 -10.41 -6.71
C ASP A 50 10.95 -9.66 -6.63
N ILE A 51 10.84 -8.70 -5.71
CA ILE A 51 9.64 -7.87 -5.59
C ILE A 51 9.50 -6.96 -6.82
N GLN A 52 10.58 -6.28 -7.20
CA GLN A 52 10.56 -5.34 -8.34
C GLN A 52 10.37 -6.03 -9.69
N GLU A 53 10.84 -7.28 -9.86
CA GLU A 53 10.58 -8.08 -11.06
C GLU A 53 9.08 -8.33 -11.26
N GLU A 54 8.34 -8.55 -10.16
CA GLU A 54 6.93 -8.91 -10.21
C GLU A 54 5.99 -7.70 -10.20
N VAL A 55 6.31 -6.66 -9.41
CA VAL A 55 5.41 -5.51 -9.18
C VAL A 55 5.95 -4.19 -9.71
N GLY A 56 7.20 -4.14 -10.17
CA GLY A 56 7.85 -2.93 -10.62
C GLY A 56 8.21 -1.99 -9.47
N ASP A 57 7.77 -0.73 -9.56
CA ASP A 57 8.07 0.28 -8.55
C ASP A 57 7.12 0.14 -7.35
N ILE A 58 7.69 -0.29 -6.21
CA ILE A 58 6.95 -0.48 -4.97
C ILE A 58 6.30 0.85 -4.51
N GLN A 59 6.97 1.98 -4.72
CA GLN A 59 6.44 3.28 -4.36
C GLN A 59 5.18 3.61 -5.18
N GLU A 60 5.21 3.35 -6.48
CA GLU A 60 4.07 3.61 -7.37
C GLU A 60 2.86 2.74 -7.00
N LEU A 61 3.11 1.47 -6.66
CA LEU A 61 2.07 0.55 -6.21
C LEU A 61 1.43 1.04 -4.89
N ILE A 62 2.26 1.47 -3.92
CA ILE A 62 1.77 1.99 -2.63
C ILE A 62 1.01 3.30 -2.82
N ALA A 63 1.51 4.20 -3.67
CA ALA A 63 0.84 5.46 -3.98
C ALA A 63 -0.57 5.20 -4.55
N SER A 64 -0.67 4.32 -5.55
CA SER A 64 -1.95 3.92 -6.14
C SER A 64 -2.93 3.39 -5.09
N ARG A 65 -2.46 2.53 -4.18
CA ARG A 65 -3.32 1.99 -3.12
C ARG A 65 -3.73 3.02 -2.07
N LEU A 66 -2.84 3.93 -1.72
CA LEU A 66 -3.17 5.05 -0.83
C LEU A 66 -4.21 5.98 -1.46
N GLU A 67 -4.12 6.24 -2.76
CA GLU A 67 -5.12 7.03 -3.50
C GLU A 67 -6.49 6.34 -3.47
N GLU A 68 -6.54 5.04 -3.78
CA GLU A 68 -7.79 4.26 -3.70
C GLU A 68 -8.44 4.33 -2.31
N VAL A 69 -7.66 4.08 -1.25
CA VAL A 69 -8.19 4.10 0.13
C VAL A 69 -8.61 5.51 0.54
N ALA A 70 -7.89 6.54 0.11
CA ALA A 70 -8.26 7.93 0.33
C ALA A 70 -9.58 8.29 -0.36
N GLU A 71 -9.79 7.83 -1.59
CA GLU A 71 -11.02 8.00 -2.35
C GLU A 71 -12.19 7.24 -1.71
N GLU A 72 -11.99 5.98 -1.30
CA GLU A 72 -12.99 5.17 -0.59
C GLU A 72 -13.45 5.85 0.71
N ASN A 73 -12.51 6.30 1.55
CA ASN A 73 -12.82 7.02 2.78
C ASN A 73 -13.56 8.35 2.52
N ALA A 74 -13.22 9.06 1.44
CA ALA A 74 -13.90 10.28 1.05
C ALA A 74 -15.35 10.03 0.57
N HIS A 75 -15.63 8.82 0.05
CA HIS A 75 -16.94 8.45 -0.46
C HIS A 75 -17.87 7.87 0.61
N GLU A 76 -17.33 7.18 1.64
CA GLU A 76 -18.12 6.60 2.74
C GLU A 76 -18.81 7.64 3.64
N THR A 77 -18.30 8.88 3.69
CA THR A 77 -18.95 9.95 4.48
C THR A 77 -20.24 10.52 3.87
N LYS A 78 -20.67 10.05 2.69
CA LYS A 78 -21.89 10.57 2.01
C LYS A 78 -23.06 9.59 1.90
N SER A 79 -22.92 8.34 2.33
CA SER A 79 -23.97 7.31 2.16
C SER A 79 -24.78 6.96 3.41
N ASP A 80 -24.52 7.58 4.57
CA ASP A 80 -25.46 7.50 5.71
C ASP A 80 -26.55 8.57 5.54
N LYS A 81 -27.48 8.31 4.62
CA LYS A 81 -28.82 8.85 4.73
C LYS A 81 -29.74 7.65 4.96
N PRO A 82 -30.22 7.41 6.20
CA PRO A 82 -31.26 6.43 6.41
C PRO A 82 -32.49 6.94 5.66
N SER A 83 -32.82 6.27 4.55
CA SER A 83 -34.12 6.44 3.94
C SER A 83 -35.15 5.83 4.90
N GLU A 84 -36.12 6.67 5.25
CA GLU A 84 -37.30 6.41 6.11
C GLU A 84 -37.97 5.04 5.93
#